data_AF-A0A849IT75-F1
#
_entry.id   AF-A0A849IT75-F1
#
_cell.length_a   1.000
_cell.length_b   1.000
_cell.length_c   1.000
_cell.angle_alpha   90.00
_cell.angle_beta   90.00
_cell.angle_gamma   90.00
#
_symmetry.space_group_name_H-M   'P 1'
#
loop_
_entity.id
_entity.type
_entity.pdbx_description
1 polymer ?
#
loop_
_entity_poly.entity_id
_entity_poly.type
_entity_poly.pdbx_seq_one_letter_code
_entity_poly.pdbx_strand_id
1 'polypeptide(L)'
;MREYTLAAVIVLGLALLLAGWRSRLSDPTVWVGAALFALLTVAADVALTGIGVFTYAPQFLSGIRIVRMPLEDLLYGLALYLTAVTVWAW
;
A
#
# COMPACT_ATOMS: atom_id res chain seq x y z
N MET A 1 -10.55 -13.35 -9.74
CA MET A 1 -9.27 -13.26 -10.47
C MET A 1 -8.27 -12.66 -9.47
N ARG A 2 -7.34 -13.49 -8.95
CA ARG A 2 -6.44 -13.19 -7.81
C ARG A 2 -5.17 -12.43 -8.22
N GLU A 3 -5.11 -12.02 -9.49
CA GLU A 3 -3.95 -11.40 -10.11
C GLU A 3 -3.66 -10.04 -9.48
N TYR A 4 -4.70 -9.31 -9.04
CA TYR A 4 -4.51 -8.04 -8.32
C TYR A 4 -3.78 -8.23 -6.97
N THR A 5 -4.25 -9.18 -6.15
CA THR A 5 -3.59 -9.51 -4.87
C THR A 5 -2.15 -9.95 -5.07
N LEU A 6 -1.91 -10.82 -6.07
CA LEU A 6 -0.56 -11.28 -6.38
C LEU A 6 0.33 -10.12 -6.85
N ALA A 7 -0.18 -9.25 -7.73
CA ALA A 7 0.55 -8.07 -8.18
C ALA A 7 0.91 -7.14 -7.03
N ALA A 8 -0.03 -6.84 -6.13
CA ALA A 8 0.22 -5.98 -4.97
C ALA A 8 1.33 -6.54 -4.07
N VAL A 9 1.30 -7.85 -3.79
CA VAL A 9 2.33 -8.52 -2.99
C VAL A 9 3.69 -8.52 -3.71
N ILE A 10 3.72 -8.82 -5.00
CA ILE A 10 4.97 -8.83 -5.79
C ILE A 10 5.59 -7.44 -5.82
N VAL A 11 4.80 -6.40 -6.11
CA VAL A 11 5.30 -5.03 -6.21
C VAL A 11 5.79 -4.52 -4.86
N LEU A 12 5.10 -4.84 -3.76
CA LEU A 12 5.59 -4.54 -2.40
C LEU A 12 6.90 -5.26 -2.09
N GLY A 13 7.01 -6.55 -2.44
CA GLY A 13 8.23 -7.32 -2.28
C GLY A 13 9.41 -6.71 -3.03
N LEU A 14 9.20 -6.30 -4.30
CA LEU A 14 10.21 -5.63 -5.11
C LEU A 14 10.61 -4.27 -4.52
N ALA A 15 9.65 -3.48 -4.02
CA ALA A 15 9.92 -2.21 -3.37
C ALA A 15 10.76 -2.39 -2.09
N LEU A 16 10.45 -3.41 -1.27
CA LEU A 16 11.22 -3.76 -0.08
C LEU A 16 12.65 -4.20 -0.43
N LEU A 17 12.82 -5.03 -1.46
CA LEU A 17 14.15 -5.44 -1.94
C LEU A 17 14.97 -4.23 -2.41
N LEU A 18 14.36 -3.32 -3.18
CA LEU A 18 15.01 -2.09 -3.64
C LEU A 18 15.40 -1.18 -2.47
N ALA A 19 14.50 -0.98 -1.51
CA ALA A 19 14.75 -0.20 -0.30
C ALA A 19 15.85 -0.81 0.57
N GLY A 20 15.87 -2.14 0.68
CA GLY A 20 16.92 -2.88 1.39
C GLY A 20 18.27 -2.74 0.70
N TRP A 21 18.32 -2.84 -0.63
CA TRP A 21 19.55 -2.65 -1.41
C TRP A 21 20.13 -1.24 -1.28
N ARG A 22 19.28 -0.22 -1.08
CA ARG A 22 19.71 1.17 -0.79
C ARG A 22 19.83 1.49 0.70
N SER A 23 19.80 0.49 1.59
CA SER A 23 19.88 0.65 3.04
C SER A 23 18.83 1.60 3.65
N ARG A 24 17.71 1.85 2.94
CA ARG A 24 16.63 2.73 3.40
C ARG A 24 15.77 2.10 4.49
N LEU A 25 15.73 0.77 4.57
CA LEU A 25 14.94 0.08 5.61
C LEU A 25 15.47 0.27 7.03
N SER A 26 16.74 0.71 7.18
CA SER A 26 17.32 1.03 8.49
C SER A 26 16.98 2.44 8.96
N ASP A 27 16.42 3.29 8.10
CA ASP A 27 16.06 4.66 8.43
C ASP A 27 14.66 4.70 9.11
N PRO A 28 14.57 5.13 10.38
CA PRO A 28 13.29 5.21 11.08
C PRO A 28 12.28 6.15 10.40
N THR A 29 12.74 7.17 9.69
CA THR A 29 11.86 8.15 9.03
C THR A 29 11.03 7.50 7.93
N VAL A 30 11.57 6.48 7.25
CA VAL A 30 10.85 5.69 6.23
C VAL A 30 9.65 5.00 6.86
N TRP A 31 9.81 4.40 8.04
CA TRP A 31 8.75 3.68 8.75
C TRP A 31 7.71 4.61 9.37
N VAL A 32 8.15 5.74 9.93
CA VAL A 32 7.22 6.78 10.43
C VAL A 32 6.36 7.30 9.29
N GLY A 33 6.97 7.63 8.14
CA GLY A 33 6.23 8.07 6.98
C GLY A 33 5.32 6.97 6.40
N ALA A 34 5.76 5.71 6.39
CA ALA A 34 4.94 4.58 5.95
C ALA A 34 3.70 4.39 6.83
N ALA A 35 3.86 4.51 8.16
CA ALA A 35 2.76 4.41 9.11
C ALA A 35 1.77 5.57 8.93
N LEU A 36 2.26 6.80 8.77
CA LEU A 36 1.41 7.97 8.51
C LEU A 36 0.67 7.84 7.17
N PHE A 37 1.37 7.42 6.13
CA PHE A 37 0.79 7.16 4.82
C PHE A 37 -0.32 6.10 4.91
N ALA A 38 -0.04 4.95 5.53
CA ALA A 38 -1.03 3.89 5.72
C ALA A 38 -2.28 4.37 6.46
N LEU A 39 -2.10 5.14 7.54
CA LEU A 39 -3.20 5.69 8.32
C LEU A 39 -4.09 6.60 7.47
N LEU A 40 -3.47 7.52 6.73
CA LEU A 40 -4.19 8.48 5.88
C LEU A 40 -4.89 7.77 4.72
N THR A 41 -4.25 6.78 4.08
CA THR A 41 -4.84 5.97 3.01
C THR A 41 -6.07 5.23 3.52
N VAL A 42 -5.94 4.48 4.62
CA VAL A 42 -7.08 3.74 5.21
C VAL A 42 -8.22 4.69 5.58
N ALA A 43 -7.91 5.83 6.21
CA ALA A 43 -8.93 6.81 6.58
C ALA A 43 -9.64 7.38 5.34
N ALA A 44 -8.89 7.75 4.30
CA ALA A 44 -9.44 8.28 3.07
C ALA A 44 -10.30 7.25 2.34
N ASP A 45 -9.81 6.02 2.14
CA ASP A 45 -10.55 5.01 1.40
C ASP A 45 -11.81 4.56 2.14
N VAL A 46 -11.75 4.43 3.46
CA VAL A 46 -12.94 4.11 4.25
C VAL A 46 -13.97 5.24 4.18
N ALA A 47 -13.54 6.51 4.22
CA ALA A 47 -14.45 7.65 4.10
C ALA A 47 -15.08 7.75 2.71
N LEU A 48 -14.27 7.65 1.65
CA LEU A 48 -14.71 7.80 0.27
C LEU A 48 -15.60 6.64 -0.20
N THR A 49 -15.27 5.41 0.18
CA THR A 49 -16.17 4.26 -0.02
C THR A 49 -17.39 4.30 0.91
N GLY A 50 -17.26 4.98 2.05
CA GLY A 50 -18.34 5.28 2.99
C GLY A 50 -19.48 6.09 2.35
N ILE A 51 -19.11 7.13 1.60
CA ILE A 51 -20.03 8.06 0.93
C ILE A 51 -20.34 7.67 -0.52
N GLY A 52 -19.78 6.56 -1.01
CA GLY A 52 -20.09 6.03 -2.33
C GLY A 52 -19.39 6.73 -3.51
N VAL A 53 -18.25 7.41 -3.29
CA VAL A 53 -17.46 8.00 -4.38
C VAL A 53 -16.99 6.91 -5.34
N PHE A 54 -16.54 5.79 -4.80
CA PHE A 54 -16.10 4.64 -5.57
C PHE A 54 -16.36 3.34 -4.80
N THR A 55 -16.30 2.21 -5.51
CA THR A 55 -16.48 0.87 -4.93
C THR A 55 -15.44 -0.10 -5.47
N TYR A 56 -15.13 -1.12 -4.68
CA TYR A 56 -14.22 -2.18 -5.07
C TYR A 56 -14.99 -3.36 -5.67
N ALA A 57 -14.60 -3.76 -6.88
CA ALA A 57 -15.19 -4.88 -7.59
C ALA A 57 -14.88 -6.22 -6.88
N PRO A 58 -15.87 -6.92 -6.30
CA PRO A 58 -15.64 -8.07 -5.41
C PRO A 58 -14.87 -9.22 -6.06
N GLN A 59 -14.98 -9.39 -7.38
CA GLN A 59 -14.35 -10.47 -8.14
C GLN A 59 -12.81 -10.41 -8.19
N PHE A 60 -12.20 -9.29 -7.80
CA PHE A 60 -10.74 -9.09 -7.81
C PHE A 60 -10.10 -9.06 -6.43
N LEU A 61 -10.91 -9.16 -5.37
CA LEU A 61 -10.45 -9.04 -3.99
C LEU A 61 -10.15 -10.44 -3.42
N SER A 62 -9.16 -10.56 -2.52
CA SER A 62 -8.93 -11.79 -1.76
C SER A 62 -10.03 -12.11 -0.75
N GLY A 63 -10.85 -11.10 -0.42
CA GLY A 63 -11.84 -11.17 0.65
C GLY A 63 -11.35 -10.60 1.98
N ILE A 64 -10.06 -10.29 2.12
CA ILE A 64 -9.49 -9.66 3.32
C ILE A 64 -9.65 -8.14 3.22
N ARG A 65 -10.24 -7.53 4.25
CA ARG A 65 -10.52 -6.09 4.27
C ARG A 65 -10.14 -5.44 5.60
N ILE A 66 -9.67 -4.21 5.51
CA ILE A 66 -9.54 -3.25 6.61
C ILE A 66 -10.78 -2.37 6.56
N VAL A 67 -11.76 -2.66 7.43
CA VAL A 67 -13.09 -2.03 7.40
C VAL A 67 -13.76 -2.24 6.03
N ARG A 68 -13.73 -1.24 5.14
CA ARG A 68 -14.30 -1.29 3.77
C ARG A 68 -13.23 -1.46 2.69
N MET A 69 -11.98 -1.15 3.00
CA MET A 69 -10.85 -1.14 2.09
C MET A 69 -10.24 -2.54 1.96
N PRO A 70 -9.97 -3.06 0.75
CA PRO A 70 -9.23 -4.31 0.57
C PRO A 70 -7.79 -4.19 1.09
N LEU A 71 -7.28 -5.25 1.71
CA LEU A 71 -5.91 -5.24 2.24
C LEU A 71 -4.87 -5.00 1.13
N GLU A 72 -5.09 -5.53 -0.06
CA GLU A 72 -4.18 -5.45 -1.19
C GLU A 72 -3.99 -4.03 -1.70
N ASP A 73 -5.01 -3.20 -1.55
CA ASP A 73 -4.96 -1.80 -1.93
C ASP A 73 -3.96 -1.04 -1.05
N LEU A 74 -3.91 -1.38 0.24
CA LEU A 74 -2.93 -0.83 1.17
C LEU A 74 -1.53 -1.36 0.86
N LEU A 75 -1.39 -2.65 0.52
CA LEU A 75 -0.10 -3.22 0.14
C LEU A 75 0.45 -2.53 -1.11
N TYR A 76 -0.38 -2.30 -2.11
CA TYR A 76 -0.02 -1.57 -3.32
C TYR A 76 0.37 -0.12 -3.01
N GLY A 77 -0.43 0.60 -2.21
CA GLY A 77 -0.12 1.96 -1.78
C GLY A 77 1.21 2.06 -1.04
N LEU A 78 1.50 1.12 -0.13
CA LEU A 78 2.77 1.07 0.60
C LEU A 78 3.96 0.77 -0.33
N ALA A 79 3.76 -0.05 -1.35
CA ALA A 79 4.79 -0.31 -2.35
C ALA A 79 5.14 0.97 -3.14
N LEU A 80 4.13 1.76 -3.51
CA LEU A 80 4.33 3.05 -4.18
C LEU A 80 5.06 4.04 -3.27
N TYR A 81 4.63 4.19 -2.01
CA TYR A 81 5.30 5.04 -1.03
C TYR A 81 6.78 4.66 -0.88
N LEU A 82 7.06 3.37 -0.65
CA LEU A 82 8.42 2.91 -0.40
C LEU A 82 9.30 3.09 -1.64
N THR A 83 8.75 2.86 -2.83
CA THR A 83 9.45 3.12 -4.10
C THR A 83 9.76 4.61 -4.24
N ALA A 84 8.80 5.49 -3.97
CA ALA A 84 8.99 6.93 -4.10
C ALA A 84 10.11 7.44 -3.18
N VAL A 85 10.06 7.08 -1.89
CA VAL A 85 11.09 7.49 -0.92
C VAL A 85 12.44 6.87 -1.25
N THR A 86 12.48 5.62 -1.70
CA THR A 86 13.75 4.96 -2.04
C THR A 86 14.40 5.52 -3.31
N VAL A 87 13.59 5.87 -4.31
CA VAL A 87 14.08 6.33 -5.63
C VAL A 87 14.41 7.82 -5.60
N TRP A 88 13.59 8.63 -4.93
CA TRP A 88 13.62 10.09 -5.06
C TRP A 88 14.01 10.85 -3.80
N ALA A 89 14.01 10.24 -2.62
CA ALA A 89 14.63 10.90 -1.47
C ALA A 89 16.15 10.87 -1.70
N TRP A 90 16.74 12.06 -1.82
CA TRP A 90 18.19 12.26 -1.89
C TRP A 90 18.71 12.39 -0.46
#